data_AF-A0A942LLU6-F1
#
_entry.id   AF-A0A942LLU6-F1
#
_cell.length_a   1.000
_cell.length_b   1.000
_cell.length_c   1.000
_cell.angle_alpha   90.00
_cell.angle_beta   90.00
_cell.angle_gamma   90.00
#
_symmetry.space_group_name_H-M   'P 1'
#
loop_
_entity.id
_entity.type
_entity.pdbx_description
1 polymer ?
#
loop_
_entity_poly.entity_id
_entity_poly.type
_entity_poly.pdbx_seq_one_letter_code
_entity_poly.pdbx_strand_id
1 'polypeptide(L)'
;DVVHKARAAPPAESVPGLQDGLAALTERLDRMVDLVDVFGEDVLITDERILVVDLVRSTCQELAPSVRGQRVSIVFKGEKDDLPPVYGSQRMVRRALYECLHNAVVHARQSIDPSLPVGVEIGFRASGQHLLVSISNMGALSAATLNQHASALFRPALADDPRTASAPPVMRIGLPLAQRILQLHGGRLRIEQDSAQELHVMLELPTGAPRRNTHHLDMLQAQIYAEDLSKLLASGRTRRPA
;
A
#
# COMPACT_ATOMS: atom_id res chain seq x y z
N ASP A 1 -31.10 -36.06 -54.41
CA ASP A 1 -30.12 -36.42 -53.39
C ASP A 1 -28.84 -35.60 -53.56
N VAL A 2 -28.63 -34.52 -52.80
CA VAL A 2 -28.11 -34.51 -51.40
C VAL A 2 -26.62 -34.92 -51.48
N VAL A 3 -25.60 -34.06 -51.33
CA VAL A 3 -25.28 -33.15 -50.21
C VAL A 3 -24.23 -32.10 -50.66
N HIS A 4 -24.45 -30.84 -50.30
CA HIS A 4 -23.44 -29.78 -50.20
C HIS A 4 -22.32 -30.17 -49.23
N LYS A 5 -21.07 -30.29 -49.69
CA LYS A 5 -19.91 -30.25 -48.78
C LYS A 5 -19.26 -28.88 -48.84
N ALA A 6 -19.87 -27.95 -48.11
CA ALA A 6 -19.27 -26.67 -47.77
C ALA A 6 -17.94 -26.93 -47.07
N ARG A 7 -16.84 -26.49 -47.69
CA ARG A 7 -15.52 -26.46 -47.10
C ARG A 7 -15.53 -25.34 -46.05
N ALA A 8 -15.80 -25.71 -44.81
CA ALA A 8 -15.71 -24.80 -43.67
C ALA A 8 -14.32 -24.18 -43.64
N ALA A 9 -14.27 -22.85 -43.56
CA ALA A 9 -13.06 -22.12 -43.21
C ALA A 9 -12.56 -22.61 -41.83
N PRO A 10 -11.25 -22.76 -41.63
CA PRO A 10 -10.74 -23.06 -40.29
C PRO A 10 -11.15 -21.93 -39.33
N PRO A 11 -11.56 -22.25 -38.10
CA PRO A 11 -11.87 -21.23 -37.10
C PRO A 11 -10.61 -20.39 -36.87
N ALA A 12 -10.80 -19.08 -36.74
CA ALA A 12 -9.75 -18.15 -36.34
C ALA A 12 -9.13 -18.66 -35.02
N GLU A 13 -7.96 -19.27 -35.11
CA GLU A 13 -7.09 -19.52 -33.96
C GLU A 13 -6.71 -18.15 -33.40
N SER A 14 -7.47 -17.72 -32.41
CA SER A 14 -7.13 -16.57 -31.58
C SER A 14 -5.77 -16.84 -30.93
N VAL A 15 -4.74 -16.17 -31.47
CA VAL A 15 -3.34 -16.30 -31.10
C VAL A 15 -3.17 -16.08 -29.59
N PRO A 16 -2.95 -17.14 -28.78
CA PRO A 16 -2.89 -17.03 -27.32
C PRO A 16 -1.76 -16.10 -26.87
N GLY A 17 -0.66 -16.06 -27.62
CA GLY A 17 0.52 -15.26 -27.31
C GLY A 17 0.32 -13.74 -27.45
N LEU A 18 -0.68 -13.27 -28.21
CA LEU A 18 -0.95 -11.82 -28.31
C LEU A 18 -1.66 -11.31 -27.05
N GLN A 19 -2.57 -12.10 -26.47
CA GLN A 19 -3.25 -11.74 -25.23
C GLN A 19 -2.31 -11.78 -24.03
N ASP A 20 -1.43 -12.79 -23.96
CA ASP A 20 -0.38 -12.87 -22.94
C ASP A 20 0.62 -11.72 -23.06
N GLY A 21 1.02 -11.38 -24.29
CA GLY A 21 1.90 -10.25 -24.57
C GLY A 21 1.27 -8.90 -24.22
N LEU A 22 -0.01 -8.71 -24.50
CA LEU A 22 -0.77 -7.52 -24.14
C LEU A 22 -0.87 -7.39 -22.61
N ALA A 23 -1.20 -8.47 -21.90
CA ALA A 23 -1.26 -8.48 -20.44
C ALA A 23 0.09 -8.14 -19.80
N ALA A 24 1.18 -8.70 -20.31
CA ALA A 24 2.54 -8.42 -19.82
C ALA A 24 3.00 -6.98 -20.14
N LEU A 25 2.57 -6.39 -21.26
CA LEU A 25 2.87 -5.01 -21.60
C LEU A 25 2.07 -4.03 -20.73
N THR A 26 0.78 -4.28 -20.55
CA THR A 26 -0.08 -3.50 -19.64
C THR A 26 0.51 -3.50 -18.24
N GLU A 27 0.90 -4.68 -17.72
CA GLU A 27 1.58 -4.78 -16.42
C GLU A 27 2.87 -3.94 -16.35
N ARG A 28 3.68 -3.89 -17.41
CA ARG A 28 4.93 -3.10 -17.41
C ARG A 28 4.66 -1.60 -17.47
N LEU A 29 3.70 -1.15 -18.27
CA LEU A 29 3.29 0.25 -18.35
C LEU A 29 2.72 0.73 -17.02
N ASP A 30 1.89 -0.12 -16.41
CA ASP A 30 1.37 0.03 -15.07
C ASP A 30 2.49 0.25 -14.04
N ARG A 31 3.56 -0.55 -14.09
CA ARG A 31 4.74 -0.33 -13.23
C ARG A 31 5.46 1.01 -13.51
N MET A 32 5.49 1.47 -14.76
CA MET A 32 6.13 2.76 -15.05
C MET A 32 5.31 3.94 -14.50
N VAL A 33 3.98 3.87 -14.59
CA VAL A 33 3.10 4.92 -14.04
C VAL A 33 3.26 5.03 -12.53
N ASP A 34 3.26 3.91 -11.81
CA ASP A 34 3.49 3.91 -10.36
C ASP A 34 4.89 4.46 -9.98
N LEU A 35 5.91 4.16 -10.78
CA LEU A 35 7.25 4.75 -10.62
C LEU A 35 7.19 6.28 -10.80
N VAL A 36 6.44 6.77 -11.78
CA VAL A 36 6.25 8.22 -11.93
C VAL A 36 5.46 8.81 -10.76
N ASP A 37 4.42 8.12 -10.29
CA ASP A 37 3.57 8.52 -9.16
C ASP A 37 4.27 8.50 -7.80
N VAL A 38 5.33 7.72 -7.63
CA VAL A 38 6.12 7.68 -6.39
C VAL A 38 7.37 8.57 -6.45
N PHE A 39 7.88 8.84 -7.66
CA PHE A 39 9.08 9.66 -7.86
C PHE A 39 8.76 11.08 -8.36
N GLY A 40 7.49 11.43 -8.55
CA GLY A 40 7.06 12.80 -8.77
C GLY A 40 7.43 13.71 -7.59
N GLU A 41 7.66 15.00 -7.86
CA GLU A 41 8.01 15.98 -6.82
C GLU A 41 6.82 16.32 -5.89
N ASP A 42 5.60 16.00 -6.33
CA ASP A 42 4.32 16.38 -5.70
C ASP A 42 3.70 15.30 -4.77
N VAL A 43 4.47 14.25 -4.51
CA VAL A 43 3.94 12.97 -4.03
C VAL A 43 3.45 12.99 -2.58
N LEU A 44 3.93 13.95 -1.78
CA LEU A 44 3.51 14.19 -0.40
C LEU A 44 2.75 15.51 -0.21
N ILE A 45 2.22 16.13 -1.28
CA ILE A 45 1.57 17.44 -1.16
C ILE A 45 0.35 17.43 -0.24
N THR A 46 -0.26 16.26 -0.01
CA THR A 46 -1.39 16.13 0.90
C THR A 46 -0.96 15.76 2.32
N ASP A 47 -1.41 16.58 3.27
CA ASP A 47 -1.20 16.41 4.71
C ASP A 47 -2.51 15.93 5.37
N GLU A 48 -2.94 14.72 5.00
CA GLU A 48 -4.19 14.14 5.48
C GLU A 48 -3.97 13.46 6.82
N ARG A 49 -4.93 13.61 7.74
CA ARG A 49 -4.98 12.85 8.98
C ARG A 49 -5.51 11.44 8.68
N ILE A 50 -4.65 10.44 8.82
CA ILE A 50 -4.92 9.05 8.48
C ILE A 50 -5.08 8.21 9.75
N LEU A 51 -6.23 7.55 9.87
CA LEU A 51 -6.43 6.46 10.83
C LEU A 51 -6.03 5.14 10.17
N VAL A 52 -4.82 4.67 10.47
CA VAL A 52 -4.23 3.51 9.79
C VAL A 52 -5.06 2.24 9.97
N VAL A 53 -5.76 2.08 11.10
CA VAL A 53 -6.68 0.94 11.34
C VAL A 53 -7.80 0.90 10.30
N ASP A 54 -8.45 2.04 10.04
CA ASP A 54 -9.55 2.15 9.09
C ASP A 54 -9.05 1.93 7.66
N LEU A 55 -7.84 2.42 7.38
CA LEU A 55 -7.20 2.23 6.10
C LEU A 55 -6.90 0.75 5.84
N VAL A 56 -6.29 0.05 6.80
CA VAL A 56 -6.05 -1.39 6.72
C VAL A 56 -7.36 -2.16 6.54
N ARG A 57 -8.42 -1.82 7.29
CA ARG A 57 -9.73 -2.47 7.16
C ARG A 57 -10.31 -2.29 5.76
N SER A 58 -10.23 -1.08 5.21
CA SER A 58 -10.70 -0.77 3.86
C SER A 58 -9.91 -1.56 2.81
N THR A 59 -8.59 -1.63 2.96
CA THR A 59 -7.73 -2.44 2.08
C THR A 59 -8.01 -3.94 2.19
N CYS A 60 -8.31 -4.45 3.38
CA CYS A 60 -8.73 -5.85 3.55
C CYS A 60 -10.08 -6.15 2.88
N GLN A 61 -11.01 -5.18 2.84
CA GLN A 61 -12.28 -5.32 2.11
C GLN A 61 -12.04 -5.38 0.60
N GLU A 62 -11.13 -4.56 0.09
CA GLU A 62 -10.72 -4.60 -1.32
C GLU A 62 -10.06 -5.94 -1.69
N LEU A 63 -9.23 -6.50 -0.79
CA LEU A 63 -8.59 -7.80 -0.97
C LEU A 63 -9.52 -9.00 -0.68
N ALA A 64 -10.74 -8.78 -0.20
CA ALA A 64 -11.65 -9.86 0.21
C ALA A 64 -11.96 -10.91 -0.88
N PRO A 65 -12.07 -10.57 -2.18
CA PRO A 65 -12.23 -11.57 -3.24
C PRO A 65 -11.01 -12.51 -3.33
N SER A 66 -9.79 -11.97 -3.27
CA SER A 66 -8.55 -12.74 -3.34
C SER A 66 -8.36 -13.61 -2.09
N VAL A 67 -8.61 -13.04 -0.90
CA VAL A 67 -8.56 -13.74 0.39
C VAL A 67 -9.53 -14.93 0.42
N ARG A 68 -10.76 -14.76 -0.09
CA ARG A 68 -11.75 -15.85 -0.19
C ARG A 68 -11.34 -16.91 -1.21
N GLY A 69 -10.89 -16.51 -2.40
CA GLY A 69 -10.40 -17.43 -3.42
C GLY A 69 -9.24 -18.29 -2.92
N GLN A 70 -8.40 -17.71 -2.06
CA GLN A 70 -7.26 -18.38 -1.46
C GLN A 70 -7.54 -18.96 -0.07
N ARG A 71 -8.78 -19.02 0.43
CA ARG A 71 -9.17 -19.54 1.78
C ARG A 71 -8.26 -19.06 2.92
N VAL A 72 -7.90 -17.77 2.91
CA VAL A 72 -7.11 -17.14 3.97
C VAL A 72 -8.05 -16.45 4.96
N SER A 73 -7.74 -16.52 6.25
CA SER A 73 -8.46 -15.81 7.32
C SER A 73 -7.55 -14.73 7.91
N ILE A 74 -8.06 -13.52 8.06
CA ILE A 74 -7.31 -12.39 8.61
C ILE A 74 -7.72 -12.18 10.07
N VAL A 75 -6.77 -12.10 10.98
CA VAL A 75 -6.97 -11.90 12.42
C VAL A 75 -6.38 -10.56 12.82
N PHE A 76 -7.16 -9.70 13.49
CA PHE A 76 -6.68 -8.41 13.99
C PHE A 76 -6.33 -8.46 15.48
N LYS A 77 -5.09 -8.11 15.83
CA LYS A 77 -4.56 -8.09 17.20
C LYS A 77 -4.11 -6.70 17.63
N GLY A 78 -4.16 -6.43 18.93
CA GLY A 78 -3.73 -5.16 19.52
C GLY A 78 -4.88 -4.23 19.89
N GLU A 79 -4.52 -3.15 20.57
CA GLU A 79 -5.42 -2.11 21.09
C GLU A 79 -5.89 -1.23 19.91
N LYS A 80 -7.17 -1.33 19.57
CA LYS A 80 -7.75 -0.67 18.38
C LYS A 80 -8.25 0.76 18.68
N ASP A 81 -8.49 1.05 19.96
CA ASP A 81 -9.36 2.18 20.34
C ASP A 81 -8.61 3.49 20.64
N ASP A 82 -7.27 3.50 20.65
CA ASP A 82 -6.49 4.73 20.92
C ASP A 82 -5.16 4.81 20.15
N LEU A 83 -5.20 4.47 18.86
CA LEU A 83 -4.00 4.56 18.01
C LEU A 83 -3.82 5.99 17.47
N PRO A 84 -2.61 6.57 17.57
CA PRO A 84 -2.36 7.92 17.11
C PRO A 84 -2.47 8.00 15.58
N PRO A 85 -2.99 9.12 15.03
CA PRO A 85 -3.09 9.29 13.59
C PRO A 85 -1.70 9.50 12.96
N VAL A 86 -1.58 9.05 11.72
CA VAL A 86 -0.43 9.32 10.84
C VAL A 86 -0.81 10.45 9.88
N TYR A 87 0.15 11.27 9.48
CA TYR A 87 -0.09 12.36 8.53
C TYR A 87 0.63 12.13 7.22
N GLY A 88 -0.04 12.45 6.11
CA GLY A 88 0.52 12.37 4.76
C GLY A 88 -0.51 12.00 3.71
N SER A 89 -0.07 11.36 2.63
CA SER A 89 -0.94 11.00 1.51
C SER A 89 -1.65 9.69 1.79
N GLN A 90 -2.94 9.75 2.12
CA GLN A 90 -3.76 8.55 2.36
C GLN A 90 -3.73 7.60 1.16
N ARG A 91 -3.74 8.14 -0.06
CA ARG A 91 -3.66 7.35 -1.30
C ARG A 91 -2.40 6.49 -1.33
N MET A 92 -1.26 7.08 -0.99
CA MET A 92 0.02 6.35 -0.99
C MET A 92 0.12 5.35 0.14
N VAL A 93 -0.23 5.75 1.38
CA VAL A 93 -0.19 4.82 2.52
C VAL A 93 -1.12 3.63 2.25
N ARG A 94 -2.30 3.86 1.65
CA ARG A 94 -3.22 2.79 1.22
C ARG A 94 -2.53 1.85 0.24
N ARG A 95 -1.79 2.40 -0.73
CA ARG A 95 -1.07 1.61 -1.71
C ARG A 95 0.02 0.76 -1.06
N ALA A 96 0.83 1.32 -0.16
CA ALA A 96 1.84 0.57 0.57
C ALA A 96 1.23 -0.57 1.40
N LEU A 97 0.12 -0.31 2.08
CA LEU A 97 -0.63 -1.32 2.84
C LEU A 97 -1.18 -2.43 1.93
N TYR A 98 -1.74 -2.06 0.78
CA TYR A 98 -2.24 -3.03 -0.20
C TYR A 98 -1.14 -3.98 -0.64
N GLU A 99 0.02 -3.46 -1.05
CA GLU A 99 1.15 -4.29 -1.48
C GLU A 99 1.62 -5.25 -0.38
N CYS A 100 1.71 -4.77 0.87
CA CYS A 100 2.14 -5.59 2.00
C CYS A 100 1.12 -6.70 2.33
N LEU A 101 -0.18 -6.36 2.37
CA LEU A 101 -1.25 -7.33 2.65
C LEU A 101 -1.42 -8.35 1.53
N HIS A 102 -1.38 -7.90 0.28
CA HIS A 102 -1.43 -8.78 -0.88
C HIS A 102 -0.25 -9.76 -0.87
N ASN A 103 0.97 -9.25 -0.64
CA ASN A 103 2.15 -10.08 -0.51
C ASN A 103 1.98 -11.12 0.62
N ALA A 104 1.52 -10.69 1.80
CA ALA A 104 1.27 -11.60 2.92
C ALA A 104 0.26 -12.71 2.58
N VAL A 105 -0.85 -12.40 1.90
CA VAL A 105 -1.86 -13.39 1.49
C VAL A 105 -1.28 -14.40 0.49
N VAL A 106 -0.53 -13.92 -0.51
CA VAL A 106 0.09 -14.78 -1.53
C VAL A 106 1.14 -15.70 -0.90
N HIS A 107 2.04 -15.16 -0.08
CA HIS A 107 3.07 -15.96 0.59
C HIS A 107 2.50 -16.90 1.64
N ALA A 108 1.41 -16.53 2.31
CA ALA A 108 0.76 -17.39 3.29
C ALA A 108 0.27 -18.72 2.67
N ARG A 109 -0.15 -18.69 1.40
CA ARG A 109 -0.60 -19.87 0.67
C ARG A 109 0.54 -20.67 0.03
N GLN A 110 1.71 -20.08 -0.21
CA GLN A 110 2.82 -20.74 -0.92
C GLN A 110 3.47 -21.88 -0.13
N SER A 111 3.44 -21.83 1.20
CA SER A 111 4.11 -22.79 2.08
C SER A 111 3.19 -23.90 2.61
N ILE A 112 1.90 -23.90 2.28
CA ILE A 112 0.90 -24.76 2.94
C ILE A 112 -0.05 -25.40 1.92
N ASP A 113 -0.46 -26.64 2.22
CA ASP A 113 -1.43 -27.38 1.41
C ASP A 113 -2.69 -26.56 1.07
N PRO A 114 -3.17 -26.63 -0.18
CA PRO A 114 -4.31 -25.85 -0.66
C PRO A 114 -5.63 -26.22 0.02
N SER A 115 -5.69 -27.37 0.70
CA SER A 115 -6.86 -27.84 1.43
C SER A 115 -7.03 -27.19 2.81
N LEU A 116 -5.95 -26.69 3.42
CA LEU A 116 -5.95 -26.16 4.77
C LEU A 116 -6.30 -24.66 4.81
N PRO A 117 -7.07 -24.20 5.81
CA PRO A 117 -7.27 -22.78 6.05
C PRO A 117 -5.96 -22.17 6.57
N VAL A 118 -5.60 -20.99 6.06
CA VAL A 118 -4.37 -20.28 6.47
C VAL A 118 -4.74 -18.96 7.14
N GLY A 119 -3.94 -18.53 8.11
CA GLY A 119 -4.16 -17.31 8.88
C GLY A 119 -3.13 -16.23 8.60
N VAL A 120 -3.57 -14.97 8.49
CA VAL A 120 -2.69 -13.80 8.54
C VAL A 120 -3.08 -12.95 9.75
N GLU A 121 -2.14 -12.72 10.66
CA GLU A 121 -2.30 -11.85 11.82
C GLU A 121 -1.85 -10.43 11.46
N ILE A 122 -2.68 -9.43 11.77
CA ILE A 122 -2.36 -8.02 11.65
C ILE A 122 -2.41 -7.40 13.05
N GLY A 123 -1.26 -6.91 13.50
CA GLY A 123 -1.08 -6.26 14.79
C GLY A 123 -0.87 -4.76 14.64
N PHE A 124 -1.39 -3.99 15.60
CA PHE A 124 -1.11 -2.56 15.73
C PHE A 124 -0.49 -2.26 17.09
N ARG A 125 0.54 -1.41 17.10
CA ARG A 125 1.17 -0.95 18.34
C ARG A 125 1.68 0.47 18.19
N ALA A 126 1.29 1.36 19.10
CA ALA A 126 1.95 2.65 19.26
C ALA A 126 3.27 2.49 20.03
N SER A 127 4.35 3.07 19.53
CA SER A 127 5.67 3.07 20.16
C SER A 127 6.27 4.48 20.11
N GLY A 128 6.06 5.23 21.19
CA GLY A 128 6.54 6.62 21.30
C GLY A 128 5.92 7.53 20.23
N GLN A 129 6.74 7.94 19.26
CA GLN A 129 6.35 8.80 18.14
C GLN A 129 6.16 8.01 16.83
N HIS A 130 5.99 6.69 16.91
CA HIS A 130 5.76 5.85 15.74
C HIS A 130 4.58 4.90 15.97
N LEU A 131 3.85 4.62 14.90
CA LEU A 131 2.87 3.55 14.79
C LEU A 131 3.52 2.38 14.07
N LEU A 132 3.49 1.22 14.72
CA LEU A 132 3.95 -0.04 14.17
C LEU A 132 2.73 -0.85 13.71
N VAL A 133 2.77 -1.29 12.46
CA VAL A 133 1.83 -2.24 11.87
C VAL A 133 2.61 -3.51 11.56
N SER A 134 2.27 -4.61 12.22
CA SER A 134 2.89 -5.92 11.99
C SER A 134 1.93 -6.82 11.24
N ILE A 135 2.40 -7.43 10.14
CA ILE A 135 1.66 -8.40 9.35
C ILE A 135 2.45 -9.70 9.39
N SER A 136 1.84 -10.75 9.93
CA SER A 136 2.48 -12.05 10.15
C SER A 136 1.65 -13.15 9.52
N ASN A 137 2.28 -14.07 8.80
CA ASN A 137 1.63 -15.34 8.45
C ASN A 137 1.59 -16.25 9.70
N MET A 138 0.42 -16.79 10.04
CA MET A 138 0.25 -17.77 11.13
C MET A 138 0.30 -19.21 10.63
N GLY A 139 0.42 -19.39 9.33
CA GLY A 139 0.36 -20.70 8.69
C GLY A 139 -1.02 -21.36 8.82
N ALA A 140 -1.05 -22.69 8.94
CA ALA A 140 -2.29 -23.46 8.93
C ALA A 140 -3.08 -23.22 10.22
N LEU A 141 -4.32 -22.76 10.09
CA LEU A 141 -5.18 -22.49 11.23
C LEU A 141 -5.87 -23.77 11.72
N SER A 142 -5.68 -24.07 13.00
CA SER A 142 -6.46 -25.07 13.71
C SER A 142 -7.84 -24.50 14.11
N ALA A 143 -8.83 -25.36 14.28
CA ALA A 143 -10.15 -24.97 14.81
C ALA A 143 -10.05 -24.29 16.19
N ALA A 144 -9.05 -24.69 17.00
CA ALA A 144 -8.81 -24.09 18.31
C ALA A 144 -8.36 -22.62 18.23
N THR A 145 -7.44 -22.30 17.30
CA THR A 145 -6.97 -20.92 17.10
C THR A 145 -8.06 -20.06 16.47
N LEU A 146 -8.85 -20.61 15.55
CA LEU A 146 -10.02 -19.94 14.97
C LEU A 146 -11.05 -19.54 16.03
N ASN A 147 -11.36 -20.45 16.97
CA ASN A 147 -12.29 -20.18 18.05
C ASN A 147 -11.74 -19.14 19.05
N GLN A 148 -10.45 -19.22 19.38
CA GLN A 148 -9.79 -18.26 20.26
C GLN A 148 -9.79 -16.84 19.66
N HIS A 149 -9.67 -16.74 18.34
CA HIS A 149 -9.66 -15.47 17.61
C HIS A 149 -11.01 -15.10 16.97
N ALA A 150 -12.11 -15.76 17.34
CA ALA A 150 -13.40 -15.60 16.66
C ALA A 150 -13.95 -14.16 16.64
N SER A 151 -13.62 -13.37 17.67
CA SER A 151 -13.95 -11.93 17.77
C SER A 151 -12.99 -11.02 17.00
N ALA A 152 -11.77 -11.49 16.75
CA ALA A 152 -10.69 -10.78 16.07
C ALA A 152 -10.66 -11.05 14.55
N LEU A 153 -11.36 -12.09 14.09
CA LEU A 153 -11.45 -12.45 12.69
C LEU A 153 -12.12 -11.36 11.86
N PHE A 154 -11.46 -10.99 10.77
CA PHE A 154 -12.01 -10.12 9.76
C PHE A 154 -13.19 -10.82 9.06
N ARG A 155 -14.36 -10.19 9.13
CA ARG A 155 -15.51 -10.54 8.30
C ARG A 155 -15.70 -9.42 7.28
N PRO A 156 -15.54 -9.69 5.97
CA PRO A 156 -15.90 -8.72 4.95
C PRO A 156 -17.37 -8.32 5.15
N ALA A 157 -17.67 -7.02 5.09
CA ALA A 157 -19.07 -6.60 5.03
C ALA A 157 -19.68 -7.19 3.74
N LEU A 158 -20.88 -7.78 3.83
CA LEU A 158 -21.68 -8.10 2.66
C LEU A 158 -21.97 -6.77 1.96
N ALA A 159 -21.33 -6.52 0.83
CA ALA A 159 -21.59 -5.34 0.03
C ALA A 159 -22.94 -5.52 -0.68
N ASP A 160 -23.90 -4.64 -0.41
CA ASP A 160 -25.25 -4.65 -0.99
C ASP A 160 -25.35 -4.10 -2.42
N ASP A 161 -24.24 -3.78 -3.09
CA ASP A 161 -24.30 -3.43 -4.52
C ASP A 161 -23.00 -3.85 -5.25
N PRO A 162 -23.06 -4.77 -6.23
CA PRO A 162 -21.90 -5.16 -7.04
C PRO A 162 -21.44 -4.07 -8.02
N ARG A 163 -22.09 -2.90 -8.05
CA ARG A 163 -21.84 -1.85 -9.06
C ARG A 163 -20.78 -0.81 -8.69
N THR A 164 -20.24 -0.82 -7.47
CA THR A 164 -19.22 0.16 -7.03
C THR A 164 -17.84 -0.44 -6.82
N ALA A 165 -17.67 -1.75 -7.00
CA ALA A 165 -16.38 -2.42 -6.85
C ALA A 165 -15.62 -2.55 -8.19
N SER A 166 -15.47 -1.44 -8.91
CA SER A 166 -14.36 -1.36 -9.88
C SER A 166 -13.11 -0.96 -9.09
N ALA A 167 -12.55 -1.93 -8.35
CA ALA A 167 -11.20 -1.76 -7.84
C ALA A 167 -10.29 -1.52 -9.05
N PRO A 168 -9.52 -0.43 -9.10
CA PRO A 168 -8.54 -0.25 -10.16
C PRO A 168 -7.58 -1.45 -10.14
N PRO A 169 -7.01 -1.87 -11.29
CA PRO A 169 -5.99 -2.90 -11.32
C PRO A 169 -4.81 -2.45 -10.46
N VAL A 170 -4.72 -2.93 -9.22
CA VAL A 170 -3.66 -2.53 -8.32
C VAL A 170 -2.38 -3.26 -8.75
N MET A 171 -1.50 -2.45 -9.33
CA MET A 171 -0.26 -2.74 -10.05
C MET A 171 0.79 -3.55 -9.26
N ARG A 172 1.72 -4.17 -10.01
CA ARG A 172 2.61 -5.26 -9.57
C ARG A 172 4.06 -4.82 -9.33
N ILE A 173 4.31 -3.67 -8.67
CA ILE A 173 5.69 -3.27 -8.27
C ILE A 173 6.10 -3.91 -6.94
N GLY A 174 5.14 -4.24 -6.07
CA GLY A 174 5.40 -5.01 -4.85
C GLY A 174 6.07 -4.21 -3.73
N LEU A 175 6.69 -4.94 -2.79
CA LEU A 175 7.29 -4.44 -1.54
C LEU A 175 8.29 -3.27 -1.70
N PRO A 176 9.11 -3.16 -2.77
CA PRO A 176 9.98 -2.01 -2.96
C PRO A 176 9.22 -0.68 -3.07
N LEU A 177 8.02 -0.70 -3.67
CA LEU A 177 7.15 0.47 -3.74
C LEU A 177 6.67 0.85 -2.34
N ALA A 178 6.19 -0.12 -1.57
CA ALA A 178 5.76 0.09 -0.20
C ALA A 178 6.88 0.66 0.67
N GLN A 179 8.11 0.14 0.52
CA GLN A 179 9.30 0.64 1.21
C GLN A 179 9.57 2.12 0.85
N ARG A 180 9.50 2.48 -0.44
CA ARG A 180 9.72 3.85 -0.89
C ARG A 180 8.64 4.80 -0.37
N ILE A 181 7.37 4.38 -0.42
CA ILE A 181 6.25 5.15 0.12
C ILE A 181 6.44 5.41 1.61
N LEU A 182 6.79 4.39 2.39
CA LEU A 182 7.04 4.53 3.81
C LEU A 182 8.19 5.50 4.09
N GLN A 183 9.30 5.41 3.34
CA GLN A 183 10.42 6.35 3.46
C GLN A 183 10.00 7.80 3.19
N LEU A 184 9.15 8.05 2.19
CA LEU A 184 8.61 9.37 1.89
C LEU A 184 7.80 9.92 3.08
N HIS A 185 7.05 9.05 3.77
CA HIS A 185 6.31 9.40 4.98
C HIS A 185 7.19 9.47 6.24
N GLY A 186 8.53 9.37 6.12
CA GLY A 186 9.46 9.35 7.26
C GLY A 186 9.46 8.04 8.05
N GLY A 187 8.79 7.01 7.52
CA GLY A 187 8.67 5.67 8.07
C GLY A 187 9.67 4.67 7.49
N ARG A 188 9.51 3.40 7.89
CA ARG A 188 10.39 2.30 7.47
C ARG A 188 9.59 1.01 7.26
N LEU A 189 10.08 0.17 6.35
CA LEU A 189 9.60 -1.19 6.15
C LEU A 189 10.69 -2.16 6.61
N ARG A 190 10.33 -3.15 7.42
CA ARG A 190 11.17 -4.29 7.77
C ARG A 190 10.47 -5.56 7.37
N ILE A 191 11.23 -6.49 6.80
CA ILE A 191 10.75 -7.81 6.41
C ILE A 191 11.69 -8.79 7.06
N GLU A 192 11.14 -9.61 7.95
CA GLU A 192 11.85 -10.70 8.61
C GLU A 192 11.20 -12.00 8.13
N GLN A 193 12.03 -12.95 7.73
CA GLN A 193 11.58 -14.29 7.37
C GLN A 193 12.25 -15.25 8.32
N ASP A 194 11.46 -15.92 9.16
CA ASP A 194 12.02 -16.90 10.08
C ASP A 194 12.30 -18.23 9.36
N SER A 195 13.17 -19.03 9.97
CA SER A 195 13.58 -20.37 9.57
C SER A 195 12.38 -21.32 9.37
N ALA A 196 11.25 -21.02 10.03
CA ALA A 196 9.98 -21.72 9.91
C ALA A 196 9.12 -21.29 8.68
N GLN A 197 9.67 -20.51 7.75
CA GLN A 197 8.97 -19.91 6.60
C GLN A 197 7.85 -18.93 6.97
N GLU A 198 7.81 -18.45 8.21
CA GLU A 198 6.91 -17.38 8.63
C GLU A 198 7.47 -16.03 8.14
N LEU A 199 6.66 -15.33 7.34
CA LEU A 199 6.97 -13.99 6.86
C LEU A 199 6.36 -12.97 7.81
N HIS A 200 7.20 -12.13 8.40
CA HIS A 200 6.83 -11.02 9.26
C HIS A 200 7.19 -9.71 8.55
N VAL A 201 6.17 -8.95 8.17
CA VAL A 201 6.33 -7.63 7.56
C VAL A 201 5.94 -6.58 8.60
N MET A 202 6.85 -5.68 8.93
CA MET A 202 6.65 -4.62 9.92
C MET A 202 6.78 -3.26 9.24
N LEU A 203 5.71 -2.47 9.31
CA LEU A 203 5.66 -1.10 8.83
C LEU A 203 5.75 -0.16 10.04
N GLU A 204 6.65 0.81 9.96
CA GLU A 204 6.80 1.86 10.95
C GLU A 204 6.44 3.19 10.29
N LEU A 205 5.51 3.92 10.87
CA LEU A 205 5.07 5.24 10.41
C LEU A 205 5.20 6.24 11.55
N PRO A 206 5.77 7.43 11.33
CA PRO A 206 5.81 8.45 12.37
C PRO A 206 4.39 8.93 12.69
N THR A 207 4.14 9.12 13.97
CA THR A 207 2.88 9.61 14.52
C THR A 207 3.11 10.97 15.13
N GLY A 208 2.20 11.90 14.91
CA GLY A 208 2.33 13.26 15.42
C GLY A 208 1.92 14.28 14.38
N ALA A 209 1.59 15.49 14.84
CA ALA A 209 1.18 16.57 13.96
C ALA A 209 2.26 16.80 12.88
N PRO A 210 1.83 17.08 11.64
CA PRO A 210 2.74 17.28 10.54
C PRO A 210 3.68 18.43 10.89
N ARG A 211 4.98 18.22 10.69
CA ARG A 211 5.93 19.33 10.70
C ARG A 211 5.57 20.16 9.47
N ARG A 212 4.68 21.16 9.65
CA ARG A 212 4.28 22.14 8.64
C ARG A 212 5.48 22.41 7.76
N ASN A 213 5.33 22.06 6.47
CA ASN A 213 6.32 22.08 5.40
C ASN A 213 7.36 23.19 5.63
N THR A 214 8.38 22.88 6.43
CA THR A 214 9.29 23.89 6.96
C THR A 214 10.15 24.37 5.80
N HIS A 215 10.44 23.49 4.84
CA HIS A 215 11.16 23.80 3.61
C HIS A 215 10.58 24.93 2.76
N HIS A 216 9.26 25.02 2.56
CA HIS A 216 8.67 26.12 1.77
C HIS A 216 8.69 27.43 2.55
N LEU A 217 8.44 27.36 3.87
CA LEU A 217 8.54 28.52 4.76
C LEU A 217 10.00 29.00 4.92
N ASP A 218 10.96 28.08 4.97
CA ASP A 218 12.40 28.33 5.06
C ASP A 218 12.92 28.94 3.74
N MET A 219 12.45 28.42 2.59
CA MET A 219 12.79 28.99 1.28
C MET A 219 12.21 30.39 1.11
N LEU A 220 10.94 30.61 1.48
CA LEU A 220 10.32 31.93 1.45
C LEU A 220 11.02 32.90 2.41
N GLN A 221 11.36 32.46 3.62
CA GLN A 221 12.12 33.27 4.57
C GLN A 221 13.52 33.59 4.03
N ALA A 222 14.24 32.62 3.46
CA ALA A 222 15.54 32.85 2.85
C ALA A 222 15.46 33.86 1.68
N GLN A 223 14.39 33.83 0.90
CA GLN A 223 14.15 34.78 -0.19
C GLN A 223 13.89 36.20 0.34
N ILE A 224 13.01 36.33 1.34
CA ILE A 224 12.72 37.61 2.00
C ILE A 224 14.00 38.18 2.64
N TYR A 225 14.78 37.34 3.33
CA TYR A 225 16.06 37.74 3.91
C TYR A 225 17.07 38.18 2.85
N ALA A 226 17.17 37.47 1.72
CA ALA A 226 18.06 37.86 0.61
C ALA A 226 17.64 39.22 0.01
N GLU A 227 16.34 39.46 -0.12
CA GLU A 227 15.82 40.73 -0.62
C GLU A 227 16.12 41.89 0.34
N ASP A 228 15.89 41.71 1.64
CA ASP A 228 16.19 42.73 2.65
C ASP A 228 17.70 43.01 2.78
N LEU A 229 18.53 41.97 2.71
CA LEU A 229 19.98 42.10 2.73
C LEU A 229 20.48 42.86 1.48
N SER A 230 19.89 42.59 0.31
CA SER A 230 20.21 43.33 -0.92
C SER A 230 19.83 44.81 -0.84
N LYS A 231 18.68 45.15 -0.24
CA LYS A 231 18.23 46.54 0.00
C LYS A 231 19.15 47.27 0.98
N LEU A 232 19.61 46.60 2.03
CA LEU A 232 20.56 47.15 3.00
C LEU A 232 21.94 47.42 2.37
N LEU A 233 22.46 46.49 1.57
CA LEU A 233 23.74 46.67 0.86
C LEU A 233 23.68 47.78 -0.20
N ALA A 234 22.55 47.92 -0.90
CA ALA A 234 22.34 48.99 -1.86
C ALA A 234 22.32 50.37 -1.15
N SER A 235 21.62 50.46 -0.01
CA SER A 235 21.54 51.68 0.79
C SER A 235 22.88 52.07 1.42
N GLY A 236 23.70 51.10 1.84
CA GLY A 236 25.04 51.31 2.39
C GLY A 236 26.06 51.81 1.36
N ARG A 237 25.91 51.47 0.08
CA ARG A 237 26.77 51.98 -1.01
C ARG A 237 26.52 53.46 -1.32
N THR A 238 25.29 53.93 -1.21
CA THR A 238 24.92 55.35 -1.42
C THR A 238 25.32 56.27 -0.27
N ARG A 239 25.59 55.74 0.92
CA ARG A 239 25.83 56.54 2.14
C ARG A 239 27.31 56.69 2.51
N ARG A 240 28.23 56.43 1.57
CA ARG A 240 29.67 56.62 1.74
C ARG A 240 30.08 57.96 1.11
N PRO A 241 29.99 59.11 1.82
CA PRO A 241 30.60 60.34 1.38
C PRO A 241 32.13 60.23 1.48
N ALA A 242 32.82 60.86 0.52
CA ALA A 242 34.26 61.08 0.52
C ALA A 242 34.68 62.08 1.61
#